data_AF-A0A495V6U9-F1
#
_entry.id   AF-A0A495V6U9-F1
#
_cell.length_a   1.000
_cell.length_b   1.000
_cell.length_c   1.000
_cell.angle_alpha   90.00
_cell.angle_beta   90.00
_cell.angle_gamma   90.00
#
_symmetry.space_group_name_H-M   'P 1'
#
loop_
_entity.id
_entity.type
_entity.pdbx_description
1 polymer ?
#
loop_
_entity_poly.entity_id
_entity_poly.type
_entity_poly.pdbx_seq_one_letter_code
_entity_poly.pdbx_strand_id
1 'polypeptide(L)'
;MTSSYRQAPAMLAALLATAVIASPASAAQDADFHYDSTENLYRICSLAPDADGHLIASFACRAFLEATVQYHDGVTARNGLKRLICYPQGATIEDARDAFVAWAQANAENKELMGEQPVKGVVRALAAKYPCKGKK
;
A
#
# COMPACT_ATOMS: atom_id res chain seq x y z
N MET A 1 -14.65 51.13 60.14
CA MET A 1 -13.70 51.76 59.21
C MET A 1 -12.79 50.68 58.65
N THR A 2 -12.73 50.57 57.31
CA THR A 2 -11.62 50.06 56.45
C THR A 2 -11.08 48.64 56.69
N SER A 3 -10.77 47.80 55.72
CA SER A 3 -10.92 47.74 54.25
C SER A 3 -10.53 46.30 53.87
N SER A 4 -11.21 45.73 52.89
CA SER A 4 -10.87 44.48 52.23
C SER A 4 -9.42 44.44 51.72
N TYR A 5 -8.75 43.30 51.83
CA TYR A 5 -7.69 42.91 50.89
C TYR A 5 -8.02 41.53 50.31
N ARG A 6 -8.14 41.55 48.98
CA ARG A 6 -8.41 40.44 48.07
C ARG A 6 -7.09 39.74 47.70
N GLN A 7 -7.20 38.43 47.47
CA GLN A 7 -6.48 37.62 46.47
C GLN A 7 -4.98 37.34 46.73
N ALA A 8 -4.43 36.17 46.43
CA ALA A 8 -4.69 35.34 45.26
C ALA A 8 -4.64 33.81 45.55
N PRO A 9 -5.45 33.01 44.85
CA PRO A 9 -5.36 31.56 44.86
C PRO A 9 -4.13 31.10 44.06
N ALA A 10 -3.56 29.98 44.50
CA ALA A 10 -2.48 29.27 43.82
C ALA A 10 -2.80 29.08 42.33
N MET A 11 -2.02 29.71 41.45
CA MET A 11 -1.96 29.31 40.05
C MET A 11 -0.92 28.19 39.93
N LEU A 12 -1.38 26.95 40.03
CA LEU A 12 -0.65 25.81 39.48
C LEU A 12 -0.51 26.04 37.97
N ALA A 13 0.72 26.22 37.50
CA ALA A 13 1.06 26.19 36.09
C ALA A 13 0.75 24.79 35.53
N ALA A 14 -0.35 24.65 34.79
CA ALA A 14 -0.65 23.45 34.03
C ALA A 14 0.27 23.41 32.80
N LEU A 15 1.40 22.70 32.91
CA LEU A 15 2.17 22.25 31.76
C LEU A 15 1.34 21.19 31.02
N LEU A 16 0.61 21.62 30.00
CA LEU A 16 0.02 20.74 28.99
C LEU A 16 1.16 20.15 28.15
N ALA A 17 1.66 18.99 28.54
CA ALA A 17 2.52 18.18 27.69
C ALA A 17 1.68 17.65 26.52
N THR A 18 1.74 18.32 25.37
CA THR A 18 1.30 17.76 24.10
C THR A 18 2.26 16.61 23.75
N ALA A 19 1.94 15.41 24.25
CA ALA A 19 2.51 14.19 23.73
C ALA A 19 2.09 14.09 22.24
N VAL A 20 2.98 14.51 21.35
CA VAL A 20 2.88 14.15 19.94
C VAL A 20 3.01 12.64 19.91
N ILE A 21 1.87 11.95 19.83
CA ILE A 21 1.85 10.53 19.52
C ILE A 21 2.41 10.47 18.10
N ALA A 22 3.70 10.16 17.98
CA ALA A 22 4.28 9.81 16.70
C ALA A 22 3.53 8.56 16.26
N SER A 23 2.55 8.72 15.39
CA SER A 23 1.98 7.59 14.66
C SER A 23 3.17 6.84 14.06
N PRO A 24 3.32 5.53 14.29
CA PRO A 24 4.36 4.80 13.61
C PRO A 24 4.13 5.06 12.11
N ALA A 25 5.11 5.69 11.45
CA ALA A 25 5.19 5.65 10.01
C ALA A 25 5.03 4.17 9.65
N SER A 26 3.99 3.83 8.91
CA SER A 26 3.52 2.45 8.73
C SER A 26 4.64 1.57 8.18
N ALA A 27 5.45 1.01 9.08
CA ALA A 27 6.48 0.06 8.73
C ALA A 27 5.77 -1.21 8.25
N ALA A 28 6.26 -1.78 7.15
CA ALA A 28 5.85 -3.12 6.77
C ALA A 28 6.21 -4.06 7.94
N GLN A 29 5.23 -4.81 8.40
CA GLN A 29 5.43 -5.78 9.48
C GLN A 29 5.86 -7.11 8.88
N ASP A 30 6.57 -7.96 9.64
CA ASP A 30 6.90 -9.32 9.19
C ASP A 30 5.65 -10.08 8.71
N ALA A 31 4.51 -9.85 9.38
CA ALA A 31 3.20 -10.39 9.01
C ALA A 31 2.76 -10.00 7.59
N ASP A 32 3.18 -8.86 7.05
CA ASP A 32 2.84 -8.46 5.69
C ASP A 32 3.50 -9.35 4.63
N PHE A 33 4.66 -9.91 4.92
CA PHE A 33 5.38 -10.79 3.98
C PHE A 33 4.77 -12.19 3.87
N HIS A 34 3.66 -12.48 4.58
CA HIS A 34 2.86 -13.67 4.35
C HIS A 34 1.99 -13.57 3.09
N TYR A 35 1.75 -12.36 2.56
CA TYR A 35 0.95 -12.12 1.35
C TYR A 35 -0.47 -12.70 1.42
N ASP A 36 -1.10 -12.67 2.59
CA ASP A 36 -2.45 -13.21 2.78
C ASP A 36 -3.52 -12.36 2.06
N SER A 37 -3.23 -11.07 1.87
CA SER A 37 -4.17 -10.08 1.34
C SER A 37 -3.50 -9.06 0.41
N THR A 38 -4.34 -8.39 -0.37
CA THR A 38 -3.97 -7.25 -1.21
C THR A 38 -3.44 -6.10 -0.36
N GLU A 39 -3.98 -5.92 0.84
CA GLU A 39 -3.48 -4.93 1.80
C GLU A 39 -2.06 -5.21 2.27
N ASN A 40 -1.70 -6.47 2.53
CA ASN A 40 -0.32 -6.81 2.88
C ASN A 40 0.64 -6.41 1.76
N LEU A 41 0.34 -6.78 0.51
CA LEU A 41 1.19 -6.41 -0.62
C LEU A 41 1.23 -4.89 -0.83
N TYR A 42 0.12 -4.19 -0.61
CA TYR A 42 0.08 -2.72 -0.67
C TYR A 42 1.06 -2.11 0.33
N ARG A 43 1.02 -2.52 1.60
CA ARG A 43 1.95 -2.04 2.65
C ARG A 43 3.42 -2.28 2.29
N ILE A 44 3.74 -3.45 1.72
CA ILE A 44 5.10 -3.75 1.23
C ILE A 44 5.49 -2.82 0.07
N CYS A 45 4.63 -2.68 -0.93
CA CYS A 45 4.93 -1.94 -2.15
C CYS A 45 4.89 -0.41 -1.99
N SER A 46 4.25 0.10 -0.94
CA SER A 46 4.13 1.54 -0.66
C SER A 46 5.07 2.04 0.43
N LEU A 47 5.99 1.20 0.93
CA LEU A 47 6.87 1.56 2.04
C LEU A 47 7.81 2.71 1.64
N ALA A 48 7.84 3.77 2.45
CA ALA A 48 8.58 4.99 2.16
C ALA A 48 10.10 4.73 2.01
N PRO A 49 10.82 5.47 1.15
CA PRO A 49 12.26 5.26 0.92
C PRO A 49 13.16 5.40 2.14
N ASP A 50 12.74 6.18 3.12
CA ASP A 50 13.45 6.46 4.37
C ASP A 50 13.00 5.56 5.54
N ALA A 51 12.02 4.68 5.32
CA ALA A 51 11.57 3.75 6.34
C ALA A 51 12.51 2.56 6.51
N ASP A 52 12.65 2.10 7.75
CA ASP A 52 13.38 0.86 8.06
C ASP A 52 12.81 -0.31 7.25
N GLY A 53 13.69 -1.11 6.65
CA GLY A 53 13.30 -2.24 5.82
C GLY A 53 12.87 -1.90 4.39
N HIS A 54 12.92 -0.63 3.95
CA HIS A 54 12.56 -0.22 2.59
C HIS A 54 13.22 -1.07 1.49
N LEU A 55 14.51 -1.37 1.62
CA LEU A 55 15.23 -2.17 0.63
C LEU A 55 14.66 -3.59 0.51
N ILE A 56 14.34 -4.23 1.65
CA ILE A 56 13.78 -5.58 1.70
C ILE A 56 12.38 -5.56 1.10
N ALA A 57 11.54 -4.62 1.53
CA ALA A 57 10.18 -4.47 1.01
C ALA A 57 10.17 -4.19 -0.49
N SER A 58 11.11 -3.38 -1.00
CA SER A 58 11.24 -3.07 -2.42
C SER A 58 11.56 -4.31 -3.26
N PHE A 59 12.50 -5.14 -2.82
CA PHE A 59 12.80 -6.40 -3.52
C PHE A 59 11.64 -7.40 -3.44
N ALA A 60 10.99 -7.50 -2.28
CA ALA A 60 9.83 -8.36 -2.07
C ALA A 60 8.65 -7.97 -2.96
N CYS A 61 8.33 -6.67 -3.04
CA CYS A 61 7.31 -6.12 -3.94
C CYS A 61 7.66 -6.43 -5.40
N ARG A 62 8.88 -6.09 -5.83
CA ARG A 62 9.35 -6.32 -7.20
C ARG A 62 9.21 -7.81 -7.59
N ALA A 63 9.65 -8.71 -6.72
CA ALA A 63 9.60 -10.15 -6.97
C ALA A 63 8.16 -10.66 -7.11
N PHE A 64 7.23 -10.20 -6.25
CA PHE A 64 5.83 -10.59 -6.31
C PHE A 64 5.16 -10.12 -7.62
N LEU A 65 5.41 -8.87 -8.01
CA LEU A 65 4.85 -8.29 -9.23
C LEU A 65 5.40 -8.99 -10.48
N GLU A 66 6.71 -9.21 -10.54
CA GLU A 66 7.38 -9.96 -11.62
C GLU A 66 6.79 -11.37 -11.73
N ALA A 67 6.69 -12.12 -10.63
CA ALA A 67 6.13 -13.47 -10.63
C ALA A 67 4.67 -13.50 -11.10
N THR A 68 3.86 -12.52 -10.69
CA THR A 68 2.47 -12.39 -11.12
C THR A 68 2.37 -12.19 -12.64
N VAL A 69 3.18 -11.29 -13.20
CA VAL A 69 3.19 -11.01 -14.63
C VAL A 69 3.73 -12.19 -15.43
N GLN A 70 4.84 -12.81 -15.00
CA GLN A 70 5.39 -14.00 -15.64
C GLN A 70 4.40 -15.16 -15.65
N TYR A 71 3.70 -15.40 -14.54
CA TYR A 71 2.67 -16.44 -14.49
C TYR A 71 1.52 -16.12 -15.45
N HIS A 72 1.01 -14.88 -15.44
CA HIS A 72 -0.03 -14.42 -16.36
C HIS A 72 0.37 -14.63 -17.84
N ASP A 73 1.59 -14.27 -18.22
CA ASP A 73 2.07 -14.45 -19.59
C ASP A 73 2.27 -15.91 -19.94
N GLY A 74 2.82 -16.70 -19.02
CA GLY A 74 2.99 -18.14 -19.19
C GLY A 74 1.66 -18.86 -19.44
N VAL A 75 0.62 -18.58 -18.64
CA VAL A 75 -0.68 -19.25 -18.80
C VAL A 75 -1.46 -18.74 -20.01
N THR A 76 -1.36 -17.46 -20.35
CA THR A 76 -2.08 -16.91 -21.51
C THR A 76 -1.43 -17.32 -22.83
N ALA A 77 -0.10 -17.38 -22.91
CA ALA A 77 0.62 -17.82 -24.09
C ALA A 77 0.56 -19.33 -24.30
N ARG A 78 0.76 -20.14 -23.25
CA ARG A 78 0.84 -21.62 -23.38
C ARG A 78 -0.52 -22.29 -23.43
N ASN A 79 -1.50 -21.79 -22.67
CA ASN A 79 -2.80 -22.45 -22.54
C ASN A 79 -3.90 -21.78 -23.37
N GLY A 80 -3.56 -20.76 -24.18
CA GLY A 80 -4.52 -20.02 -24.99
C GLY A 80 -5.59 -19.29 -24.18
N LEU A 81 -5.35 -19.07 -22.88
CA LEU A 81 -6.29 -18.35 -22.02
C LEU A 81 -6.31 -16.87 -22.42
N LYS A 82 -7.50 -16.28 -22.35
CA LYS A 82 -7.66 -14.85 -22.60
C LYS A 82 -6.79 -14.04 -21.63
N ARG A 83 -6.02 -13.09 -22.16
CA ARG A 83 -5.28 -12.12 -21.35
C ARG A 83 -6.21 -11.26 -20.51
N LEU A 84 -5.82 -11.06 -19.26
CA LEU A 84 -6.46 -10.11 -18.34
C LEU A 84 -5.74 -8.76 -18.35
N ILE A 85 -4.42 -8.78 -18.62
CA ILE A 85 -3.56 -7.59 -18.65
C ILE A 85 -2.93 -7.45 -20.04
N CYS A 86 -3.03 -6.28 -20.65
CA CYS A 86 -2.46 -5.99 -21.97
C CYS A 86 -1.53 -4.77 -21.93
N TYR A 87 -0.45 -4.90 -21.16
CA TYR A 87 0.59 -3.88 -21.07
C TYR A 87 1.33 -3.72 -22.41
N PRO A 88 1.81 -2.51 -22.75
CA PRO A 88 2.52 -2.26 -24.00
C PRO A 88 3.95 -2.82 -23.96
N GLN A 89 4.57 -2.99 -25.13
CA GLN A 89 6.00 -3.30 -25.21
C GLN A 89 6.81 -2.20 -24.50
N GLY A 90 7.78 -2.62 -23.69
CA GLY A 90 8.63 -1.72 -22.90
C GLY A 90 8.07 -1.34 -21.52
N ALA A 91 6.86 -1.78 -21.17
CA ALA A 91 6.38 -1.68 -19.79
C ALA A 91 7.32 -2.42 -18.83
N THR A 92 7.54 -1.83 -17.67
CA THR A 92 8.49 -2.30 -16.65
C THR A 92 7.76 -2.78 -15.39
N ILE A 93 8.46 -3.50 -14.51
CA ILE A 93 7.93 -3.83 -13.18
C ILE A 93 7.76 -2.57 -12.31
N GLU A 94 8.54 -1.53 -12.58
CA GLU A 94 8.34 -0.23 -11.95
C GLU A 94 6.97 0.35 -12.30
N ASP A 95 6.60 0.34 -13.58
CA ASP A 95 5.26 0.75 -14.04
C ASP A 95 4.16 -0.10 -13.39
N ALA A 96 4.43 -1.40 -13.21
CA ALA A 96 3.50 -2.31 -12.53
C ALA A 96 3.33 -1.97 -11.05
N ARG A 97 4.41 -1.62 -10.35
CA ARG A 97 4.35 -1.16 -8.95
C ARG A 97 3.55 0.12 -8.84
N ASP A 98 3.84 1.11 -9.68
CA ASP A 98 3.15 2.40 -9.64
C ASP A 98 1.65 2.24 -9.91
N ALA A 99 1.29 1.40 -10.89
CA ALA A 99 -0.10 1.07 -11.17
C ALA A 99 -0.77 0.34 -9.99
N PHE A 100 -0.10 -0.62 -9.36
CA PHE A 100 -0.62 -1.34 -8.21
C PHE A 100 -0.81 -0.45 -6.99
N VAL A 101 0.20 0.33 -6.60
CA VAL A 101 0.15 1.24 -5.45
C VAL A 101 -0.95 2.29 -5.64
N ALA A 102 -1.04 2.90 -6.83
CA ALA A 102 -2.09 3.87 -7.12
C ALA A 102 -3.49 3.26 -7.07
N TRP A 103 -3.67 2.05 -7.62
CA TRP A 103 -4.96 1.35 -7.56
C TRP A 103 -5.32 0.94 -6.13
N ALA A 104 -4.38 0.38 -5.38
CA ALA A 104 -4.61 -0.05 -4.00
C ALA A 104 -4.93 1.15 -3.09
N GLN A 105 -4.21 2.26 -3.23
CA GLN A 105 -4.50 3.51 -2.51
C GLN A 105 -5.91 4.02 -2.81
N ALA A 106 -6.33 4.01 -4.08
CA ALA A 106 -7.68 4.40 -4.47
C ALA A 106 -8.79 3.46 -3.95
N ASN A 107 -8.42 2.25 -3.53
CA ASN A 107 -9.34 1.23 -3.02
C ASN A 107 -9.09 0.87 -1.55
N ALA A 108 -8.28 1.64 -0.81
CA ALA A 108 -7.83 1.29 0.55
C ALA A 108 -9.00 1.09 1.53
N GLU A 109 -10.09 1.85 1.37
CA GLU A 109 -11.29 1.73 2.21
C GLU A 109 -12.22 0.56 1.80
N ASN A 110 -11.95 -0.10 0.66
CA ASN A 110 -12.73 -1.23 0.20
C ASN A 110 -12.20 -2.54 0.82
N LYS A 111 -12.77 -2.91 1.97
CA LYS A 111 -12.39 -4.12 2.71
C LYS A 111 -12.48 -5.42 1.90
N GLU A 112 -13.43 -5.51 0.96
CA GLU A 112 -13.56 -6.69 0.12
C GLU A 112 -12.35 -6.81 -0.81
N LEU A 113 -12.03 -5.75 -1.55
CA LEU A 113 -10.89 -5.73 -2.47
C LEU A 113 -9.55 -5.87 -1.74
N MET A 114 -9.39 -5.17 -0.62
CA MET A 114 -8.15 -5.20 0.15
C MET A 114 -7.93 -6.54 0.86
N GLY A 115 -9.02 -7.27 1.16
CA GLY A 115 -8.99 -8.63 1.71
C GLY A 115 -8.83 -9.74 0.67
N GLU A 116 -8.85 -9.45 -0.63
CA GLU A 116 -8.62 -10.46 -1.67
C GLU A 116 -7.14 -10.92 -1.67
N GLN A 117 -6.89 -12.13 -2.14
CA GLN A 117 -5.53 -12.62 -2.45
C GLN A 117 -4.76 -11.60 -3.31
N PRO A 118 -3.49 -11.29 -2.98
CA PRO A 118 -2.78 -10.15 -3.57
C PRO A 118 -2.61 -10.22 -5.09
N VAL A 119 -2.50 -11.42 -5.65
CA VAL A 119 -2.46 -11.62 -7.12
C VAL A 119 -3.71 -11.04 -7.81
N LYS A 120 -4.88 -11.08 -7.17
CA LYS A 120 -6.11 -10.49 -7.70
C LYS A 120 -6.02 -8.97 -7.72
N GLY A 121 -5.52 -8.37 -6.64
CA GLY A 121 -5.27 -6.93 -6.56
C GLY A 121 -4.32 -6.45 -7.66
N VAL A 122 -3.18 -7.15 -7.85
CA VAL A 122 -2.22 -6.84 -8.92
C VAL A 122 -2.87 -6.96 -10.29
N VAL A 123 -3.57 -8.06 -10.59
CA VAL A 123 -4.21 -8.25 -11.91
C VAL A 123 -5.26 -7.18 -12.17
N ARG A 124 -6.09 -6.82 -11.19
CA ARG A 124 -7.08 -5.75 -11.32
C ARG A 124 -6.42 -4.39 -11.58
N ALA A 125 -5.38 -4.05 -10.82
CA ALA A 125 -4.65 -2.80 -10.99
C ALA A 125 -4.04 -2.69 -12.39
N LEU A 126 -3.36 -3.74 -12.84
CA LEU A 126 -2.73 -3.76 -14.16
C LEU A 126 -3.77 -3.83 -15.29
N ALA A 127 -4.89 -4.52 -15.12
CA ALA A 127 -5.98 -4.51 -16.09
C ALA A 127 -6.69 -3.15 -16.20
N ALA A 128 -6.79 -2.42 -15.08
CA ALA A 128 -7.32 -1.05 -15.07
C ALA A 128 -6.38 -0.08 -15.79
N LYS A 129 -5.06 -0.20 -15.57
CA LYS A 129 -4.04 0.61 -16.26
C LYS A 129 -3.87 0.24 -17.73
N TYR A 130 -3.93 -1.06 -18.03
CA TYR A 130 -3.63 -1.65 -19.34
C TYR A 130 -4.77 -2.58 -19.82
N PRO A 131 -5.94 -2.01 -20.15
CA PRO A 131 -7.09 -2.81 -20.57
C PRO A 131 -6.82 -3.48 -21.91
N CYS A 132 -7.16 -4.76 -22.01
CA CYS A 132 -7.14 -5.49 -23.28
C CYS A 132 -8.26 -4.99 -24.21
N LYS A 133 -7.89 -4.34 -25.32
CA LYS A 133 -8.82 -3.91 -26.38
C LYS A 133 -8.89 -4.97 -27.48
N GLY A 134 -10.08 -5.45 -27.81
CA GLY A 134 -10.29 -6.43 -28.91
C GLY A 134 -10.87 -7.78 -28.46
N LYS A 135 -11.51 -8.50 -29.40
CA LYS A 135 -12.41 -9.63 -29.10
C LYS A 135 -11.67 -10.91 -28.70
N LYS A 136 -12.36 -11.64 -27.83
CA LYS A 136 -12.09 -13.00 -27.34
C LYS A 136 -11.57 -13.93 -28.43
#